data_AF-A0A3L6Q253-F1
#
_entry.id   AF-A0A3L6Q253-F1
#
_cell.length_a   1.000
_cell.length_b   1.000
_cell.length_c   1.000
_cell.angle_alpha   90.00
_cell.angle_beta   90.00
_cell.angle_gamma   90.00
#
_symmetry.space_group_name_H-M   'P 1'
#
loop_
_entity.id
_entity.type
_entity.pdbx_description
1 polymer ?
#
loop_
_entity_poly.entity_id
_entity_poly.type
_entity_poly.pdbx_seq_one_letter_code
_entity_poly.pdbx_strand_id
1 'polypeptide(L)'
;MACPPPLPRRILNLAAAIAVAAYACFPAPVSGIRGCKHDLQCCNSYEYCVSCCLNPSKTKKEDVLKLKVAKPVTAGSTEPSSVSKLLGINVVVGRPGESCSLVCKVRGQSCVPSRLSVLNKCEILQKYMRCKSGCFHSLGPDQPAEVVDEAPTSLNPGACLYMQMDERLTCDGSHQHTRRLCPCA
;
A
#
# COMPACT_ATOMS: atom_id res chain seq x y z
N MET A 1 -14.27 -2.79 22.90
CA MET A 1 -14.06 -3.83 21.88
C MET A 1 -12.84 -4.63 22.28
N ALA A 2 -13.04 -5.92 22.57
CA ALA A 2 -12.13 -6.80 23.31
C ALA A 2 -11.54 -7.89 22.39
N CYS A 3 -10.28 -8.29 22.59
CA CYS A 3 -9.76 -9.57 22.06
C CYS A 3 -10.71 -10.68 22.61
N PRO A 4 -11.27 -11.58 21.77
CA PRO A 4 -12.13 -12.65 22.25
C PRO A 4 -11.35 -13.58 23.20
N PRO A 5 -11.94 -14.08 24.30
CA PRO A 5 -11.22 -14.94 25.23
C PRO A 5 -10.88 -16.30 24.57
N PRO A 6 -9.71 -16.88 24.85
CA PRO A 6 -9.37 -18.22 24.38
C PRO A 6 -10.27 -19.26 25.07
N LEU A 7 -10.89 -20.14 24.28
CA LEU A 7 -11.70 -21.26 24.79
C LEU A 7 -10.82 -22.23 25.61
N PRO A 8 -11.31 -22.74 26.75
CA PRO A 8 -10.55 -23.65 27.60
C PRO A 8 -10.28 -24.99 26.89
N ARG A 9 -9.01 -25.41 26.98
CA ARG A 9 -8.38 -26.52 26.25
C ARG A 9 -8.76 -27.93 26.75
N ARG A 10 -9.99 -28.14 27.24
CA ARG A 10 -10.40 -29.46 27.74
C ARG A 10 -11.64 -29.96 27.02
N ILE A 11 -11.42 -31.12 26.37
CA ILE A 11 -12.40 -31.98 25.70
C ILE A 11 -12.74 -31.54 24.28
N LEU A 12 -11.93 -31.95 23.31
CA LEU A 12 -12.45 -32.33 22.00
C LEU A 12 -11.67 -33.53 21.46
N ASN A 13 -12.41 -34.62 21.27
CA ASN A 13 -11.94 -35.93 20.84
C ASN A 13 -11.34 -35.91 19.42
N LEU A 14 -10.61 -36.98 19.13
CA LEU A 14 -9.69 -37.26 18.02
C LEU A 14 -10.14 -37.04 16.55
N ALA A 15 -11.17 -36.26 16.24
CA ALA A 15 -11.79 -36.22 14.90
C ALA A 15 -11.78 -34.87 14.17
N ALA A 16 -10.96 -33.89 14.56
CA ALA A 16 -10.82 -32.63 13.81
C ALA A 16 -9.38 -32.11 13.80
N ALA A 17 -8.48 -32.87 13.17
CA ALA A 17 -7.06 -32.50 13.02
C ALA A 17 -6.73 -31.74 11.72
N ILE A 18 -7.73 -31.16 11.04
CA ILE A 18 -7.51 -30.38 9.82
C ILE A 18 -8.38 -29.11 9.88
N ALA A 19 -7.89 -28.08 10.58
CA ALA A 19 -8.19 -26.64 10.38
C ALA A 19 -7.84 -25.75 11.61
N VAL A 20 -6.74 -25.97 12.32
CA VAL A 20 -6.32 -25.05 13.41
C VAL A 20 -4.84 -24.73 13.32
N ALA A 21 -4.44 -24.00 12.26
CA ALA A 21 -3.12 -23.39 12.18
C ALA A 21 -3.04 -22.12 11.31
N ALA A 22 -4.17 -21.50 10.95
CA ALA A 22 -4.19 -20.37 10.00
C ALA A 22 -4.92 -19.10 10.48
N TYR A 23 -5.32 -19.00 11.75
CA TYR A 23 -6.18 -17.90 12.24
C TYR A 23 -5.72 -17.23 13.56
N ALA A 24 -4.42 -17.13 13.83
CA ALA A 24 -3.96 -16.66 15.15
C ALA A 24 -3.34 -15.25 15.22
N CYS A 25 -3.17 -14.51 14.12
CA CYS A 25 -2.65 -13.13 14.19
C CYS A 25 -3.21 -12.28 13.04
N PHE A 26 -4.44 -11.78 13.19
CA PHE A 26 -4.92 -10.68 12.36
C PHE A 26 -4.63 -9.35 13.08
N PRO A 27 -4.14 -8.31 12.38
CA PRO A 27 -4.02 -6.97 12.96
C PRO A 27 -5.43 -6.41 13.20
N ALA A 28 -5.86 -6.38 14.47
CA ALA A 28 -7.04 -5.63 14.87
C ALA A 28 -6.64 -4.16 15.14
N PRO A 29 -7.53 -3.17 14.95
CA PRO A 29 -7.25 -1.80 15.32
C PRO A 29 -7.37 -1.68 16.84
N VAL A 30 -6.26 -1.83 17.57
CA VAL A 30 -6.26 -1.76 19.04
C VAL A 30 -5.54 -0.52 19.53
N SER A 31 -6.31 0.55 19.74
CA SER A 31 -5.84 1.72 20.48
C SER A 31 -5.53 1.29 21.93
N GLY A 32 -4.27 1.36 22.35
CA GLY A 32 -3.86 1.17 23.75
C GLY A 32 -2.88 0.02 24.06
N ILE A 33 -2.47 -0.79 23.09
CA ILE A 33 -1.33 -1.72 23.28
C ILE A 33 -0.04 -0.99 22.84
N ARG A 34 0.98 -0.99 23.70
CA ARG A 34 2.37 -0.66 23.35
C ARG A 34 3.18 -1.95 23.36
N GLY A 35 3.65 -2.38 22.19
CA GLY A 35 4.43 -3.62 22.04
C GLY A 35 3.55 -4.86 21.97
N CYS A 36 3.98 -5.93 22.64
CA CYS A 36 3.27 -7.20 22.69
C CYS A 36 3.01 -7.66 24.13
N LYS A 37 1.82 -8.21 24.38
CA LYS A 37 1.48 -8.93 25.62
C LYS A 37 1.42 -10.44 25.36
N HIS A 38 2.43 -11.17 25.84
CA HIS A 38 2.59 -12.62 25.61
C HIS A 38 1.41 -13.47 26.12
N ASP A 39 0.81 -13.10 27.25
CA ASP A 39 -0.30 -13.85 27.85
C ASP A 39 -1.61 -13.71 27.06
N LEU A 40 -1.71 -12.67 26.23
CA LEU A 40 -2.89 -12.35 25.44
C LEU A 40 -2.69 -12.56 23.94
N GLN A 41 -1.44 -12.79 23.51
CA GLN A 41 -1.06 -12.93 22.10
C GLN A 41 -1.55 -11.76 21.20
N CYS A 42 -1.76 -10.57 21.78
CA CYS A 42 -2.16 -9.36 21.06
C CYS A 42 -0.94 -8.41 20.97
N CYS A 43 -0.69 -7.82 19.79
CA CYS A 43 0.40 -6.85 19.54
C CYS A 43 -0.09 -5.67 18.72
N ASN A 44 0.64 -4.55 18.75
CA ASN A 44 0.23 -3.29 18.13
C ASN A 44 0.91 -2.96 16.79
N SER A 45 1.87 -3.79 16.35
CA SER A 45 2.50 -3.67 15.03
C SER A 45 2.94 -5.05 14.55
N TYR A 46 3.15 -5.17 13.25
CA TYR A 46 3.65 -6.40 12.63
C TYR A 46 5.00 -6.83 13.25
N GLU A 47 5.94 -5.91 13.41
CA GLU A 47 7.25 -6.17 14.01
C GLU A 47 7.13 -6.73 15.44
N TYR A 48 6.24 -6.14 16.25
CA TYR A 48 5.97 -6.64 17.59
C TYR A 48 5.28 -8.01 17.57
N CYS A 49 4.38 -8.28 16.62
CA CYS A 49 3.80 -9.62 16.42
C CYS A 49 4.87 -10.66 16.10
N VAL A 50 5.75 -10.38 15.13
CA VAL A 50 6.81 -11.31 14.71
C VAL A 50 7.76 -11.62 15.87
N SER A 51 8.21 -10.59 16.58
CA SER A 51 9.07 -10.79 17.76
C SER A 51 8.38 -11.58 18.87
N CYS A 52 7.06 -11.43 19.03
CA CYS A 52 6.33 -12.16 20.06
C CYS A 52 6.10 -13.63 19.73
N CYS A 53 5.78 -13.92 18.47
CA CYS A 53 5.59 -15.29 18.01
C CYS A 53 6.92 -16.06 17.94
N LEU A 54 8.04 -15.36 17.76
CA LEU A 54 9.38 -15.96 17.67
C LEU A 54 10.19 -15.89 18.97
N ASN A 55 9.56 -15.54 20.11
CA ASN A 55 10.27 -15.37 21.38
C ASN A 55 10.96 -16.69 21.84
N PRO A 56 12.30 -16.71 22.01
CA PRO A 56 13.06 -17.91 22.40
C PRO A 56 12.64 -18.53 23.73
N SER A 57 12.10 -17.74 24.67
CA SER A 57 11.64 -18.22 25.98
C SER A 57 10.39 -19.10 25.92
N LYS A 58 9.69 -19.12 24.78
CA LYS A 58 8.49 -19.95 24.54
C LYS A 58 8.77 -21.13 23.61
N THR A 59 9.98 -21.23 23.06
CA THR A 59 10.34 -22.23 22.04
C THR A 59 11.30 -23.23 22.64
N LYS A 60 10.90 -24.50 22.77
CA LYS A 60 11.81 -25.54 23.26
C LYS A 60 12.84 -25.86 22.18
N LYS A 61 14.10 -26.00 22.57
CA LYS A 61 15.24 -26.30 21.68
C LYS A 61 15.00 -27.54 20.81
N GLU A 62 14.33 -28.53 21.38
CA GLU A 62 13.91 -29.79 20.74
C GLU A 62 12.85 -29.63 19.64
N ASP A 63 12.03 -28.57 19.69
CA ASP A 63 11.04 -28.27 18.65
C ASP A 63 11.69 -27.49 17.49
N VAL A 64 12.66 -26.63 17.76
CA VAL A 64 13.44 -25.90 16.73
C VAL A 64 14.26 -26.85 15.86
N LEU A 65 14.87 -27.87 16.47
CA LEU A 65 15.69 -28.86 15.76
C LEU A 65 14.88 -29.72 14.78
N LYS A 66 13.54 -29.76 14.91
CA LYS A 66 12.64 -30.50 14.02
C LYS A 66 12.03 -29.64 12.93
N LEU A 67 12.23 -28.31 12.97
CA LEU A 67 11.76 -27.42 11.93
C LEU A 67 12.69 -27.53 10.72
N LYS A 68 12.14 -27.95 9.58
CA LYS A 68 12.77 -27.71 8.29
C LYS A 68 12.75 -26.21 8.04
N VAL A 69 13.89 -25.55 8.27
CA VAL A 69 14.06 -24.13 7.99
C VAL A 69 13.76 -23.94 6.50
N ALA A 70 12.60 -23.35 6.20
CA ALA A 70 12.40 -22.75 4.89
C ALA A 70 13.46 -21.67 4.76
N LYS A 71 14.28 -21.77 3.70
CA LYS A 71 15.32 -20.78 3.36
C LYS A 71 14.75 -19.39 3.62
N PRO A 72 15.42 -18.52 4.39
CA PRO A 72 14.95 -17.16 4.55
C PRO A 72 14.73 -16.63 3.14
N VAL A 73 13.49 -16.23 2.85
CA VAL A 73 13.24 -15.32 1.74
C VAL A 73 14.04 -14.11 2.16
N THR A 74 15.23 -13.97 1.58
CA THR A 74 16.12 -12.85 1.80
C THR A 74 15.22 -11.63 1.72
N ALA A 75 15.19 -10.85 2.79
CA ALA A 75 14.51 -9.57 2.85
C ALA A 75 15.25 -8.57 1.94
N GLY A 76 15.31 -8.88 0.67
CA GLY A 76 15.27 -7.94 -0.42
C GLY A 76 13.89 -8.11 -1.02
N SER A 77 12.94 -7.33 -0.52
CA SER A 77 11.79 -6.97 -1.33
C SER A 77 12.30 -6.17 -2.54
N THR A 78 12.87 -6.86 -3.54
CA THR A 78 12.48 -6.49 -4.90
C THR A 78 11.02 -6.90 -5.02
N GLU A 79 10.15 -6.08 -4.42
CA GLU A 79 8.88 -5.73 -5.08
C GLU A 79 9.18 -5.73 -6.57
N PRO A 80 8.44 -6.43 -7.45
CA PRO A 80 8.63 -6.25 -8.87
C PRO A 80 8.55 -4.75 -9.10
N SER A 81 9.74 -4.17 -9.33
CA SER A 81 9.97 -2.75 -9.07
C SER A 81 8.89 -2.01 -9.81
N SER A 82 8.31 -0.95 -9.24
CA SER A 82 7.34 -0.13 -9.96
C SER A 82 7.83 0.22 -11.38
N VAL A 83 9.16 0.23 -11.56
CA VAL A 83 9.89 0.22 -12.84
C VAL A 83 9.49 -0.90 -13.81
N SER A 84 9.47 -2.18 -13.40
CA SER A 84 9.03 -3.32 -14.23
C SER A 84 7.57 -3.17 -14.68
N LYS A 85 6.71 -2.57 -13.86
CA LYS A 85 5.30 -2.30 -14.19
C LYS A 85 5.11 -1.15 -15.18
N LEU A 86 6.15 -0.34 -15.40
CA LEU A 86 6.17 0.80 -16.34
C LEU A 86 7.02 0.53 -17.59
N LEU A 87 7.44 -0.72 -17.82
CA LEU A 87 8.15 -1.08 -19.06
C LEU A 87 7.28 -0.77 -20.29
N GLY A 88 7.85 -0.05 -21.25
CA GLY A 88 7.16 0.39 -22.46
C GLY A 88 6.14 1.52 -22.25
N ILE A 89 6.09 2.12 -21.05
CA ILE A 89 5.22 3.26 -20.75
C ILE A 89 6.05 4.54 -20.71
N ASN A 90 5.66 5.51 -21.53
CA ASN A 90 6.15 6.87 -21.46
C ASN A 90 5.37 7.64 -20.39
N VAL A 91 6.03 7.99 -19.28
CA VAL A 91 5.41 8.74 -18.20
C VAL A 91 5.57 10.23 -18.47
N VAL A 92 4.45 10.95 -18.62
CA VAL A 92 4.41 12.34 -19.05
C VAL A 92 3.66 13.20 -18.03
N VAL A 93 4.21 14.37 -17.70
CA VAL A 93 3.49 15.39 -16.93
C VAL A 93 2.72 16.29 -17.90
N GLY A 94 1.40 16.35 -17.74
CA GLY A 94 0.52 17.22 -18.52
C GLY A 94 0.60 18.70 -18.12
N ARG A 95 -0.02 19.58 -18.91
CA ARG A 95 -0.26 20.96 -18.48
C ARG A 95 -1.47 21.05 -17.56
N PRO A 96 -1.64 22.14 -16.81
CA PRO A 96 -2.80 22.34 -15.97
C PRO A 96 -4.10 22.26 -16.79
N GLY A 97 -5.10 21.53 -16.30
CA GLY A 97 -6.38 21.34 -17.00
C GLY A 97 -6.36 20.33 -18.15
N GLU A 98 -5.22 19.70 -18.48
CA GLU A 98 -5.19 18.65 -19.50
C GLU A 98 -5.55 17.28 -18.92
N SER A 99 -6.30 16.50 -19.70
CA SER A 99 -6.52 15.08 -19.44
C SER A 99 -5.39 14.23 -20.00
N CYS A 100 -5.18 13.02 -19.46
CA CYS A 100 -4.17 12.12 -19.99
C CYS A 100 -4.47 11.66 -21.41
N SER A 101 -5.75 11.53 -21.78
CA SER A 101 -6.17 11.26 -23.15
C SER A 101 -5.63 12.31 -24.13
N LEU A 102 -5.69 13.59 -23.76
CA LEU A 102 -5.14 14.67 -24.58
C LEU A 102 -3.60 14.67 -24.58
N VAL A 103 -2.98 14.56 -23.40
CA VAL A 103 -1.51 14.59 -23.21
C VAL A 103 -0.81 13.52 -24.03
N CYS A 104 -1.37 12.31 -24.09
CA CYS A 104 -0.81 11.23 -24.88
C CYS A 104 -1.11 11.42 -26.38
N LYS A 105 -2.34 11.83 -26.74
CA LYS A 105 -2.74 12.02 -28.14
C LYS A 105 -1.87 13.02 -28.89
N VAL A 106 -1.52 14.15 -28.27
CA VAL A 106 -0.64 15.16 -28.90
C VAL A 106 0.79 14.65 -29.15
N ARG A 107 1.16 13.52 -28.55
CA ARG A 107 2.43 12.82 -28.77
C ARG A 107 2.31 11.62 -29.72
N GLY A 108 1.15 11.41 -30.34
CA GLY A 108 0.88 10.23 -31.17
C GLY A 108 0.76 8.93 -30.36
N GLN A 109 0.48 9.03 -29.05
CA GLN A 109 0.35 7.91 -28.13
C GLN A 109 -1.08 7.82 -27.56
N SER A 110 -1.41 6.71 -26.93
CA SER A 110 -2.66 6.52 -26.19
C SER A 110 -2.40 6.48 -24.69
N CYS A 111 -3.36 6.97 -23.90
CA CYS A 111 -3.32 6.76 -22.45
C CYS A 111 -3.52 5.27 -22.14
N VAL A 112 -2.80 4.74 -21.16
CA VAL A 112 -2.88 3.34 -20.72
C VAL A 112 -3.55 3.26 -19.34
N PRO A 113 -4.89 3.08 -19.26
CA PRO A 113 -5.64 3.18 -17.99
C PRO A 113 -5.15 2.23 -16.91
N SER A 114 -4.77 1.01 -17.27
CA SER A 114 -4.28 -0.02 -16.34
C SER A 114 -2.97 0.34 -15.64
N ARG A 115 -2.28 1.39 -16.09
CA ARG A 115 -1.04 1.91 -15.48
C ARG A 115 -1.27 3.11 -14.58
N LEU A 116 -2.47 3.68 -14.55
CA LEU A 116 -2.80 4.78 -13.64
C LEU A 116 -2.62 4.37 -12.17
N SER A 117 -3.00 3.15 -11.77
CA SER A 117 -2.81 2.66 -10.40
C SER A 117 -1.33 2.51 -10.00
N VAL A 118 -0.44 2.30 -10.98
CA VAL A 118 1.00 2.27 -10.74
C VAL A 118 1.53 3.67 -10.46
N LEU A 119 1.03 4.67 -11.21
CA LEU A 119 1.37 6.08 -11.04
C LEU A 119 0.70 6.71 -9.81
N ASN A 120 -0.41 6.15 -9.35
CA ASN A 120 -1.23 6.63 -8.23
C ASN A 120 -0.61 6.34 -6.86
N LYS A 121 0.68 6.65 -6.71
CA LYS A 121 1.48 6.41 -5.51
C LYS A 121 2.33 7.64 -5.23
N CYS A 122 2.39 8.07 -3.98
CA CYS A 122 3.16 9.25 -3.59
C CYS A 122 4.64 9.11 -4.01
N GLU A 123 5.23 7.92 -3.85
CA GLU A 123 6.62 7.66 -4.18
C GLU A 123 6.91 7.80 -5.67
N ILE A 124 5.91 7.51 -6.52
CA ILE A 124 6.01 7.70 -7.97
C ILE A 124 5.78 9.15 -8.34
N LEU A 125 4.77 9.82 -7.76
CA LEU A 125 4.52 11.25 -7.97
C LEU A 125 5.76 12.08 -7.65
N GLN A 126 6.40 11.85 -6.49
CA GLN A 126 7.62 12.54 -6.06
C GLN A 126 8.83 12.34 -6.98
N LYS A 127 8.82 11.29 -7.83
CA LYS A 127 9.87 11.07 -8.82
C LYS A 127 9.74 11.98 -10.05
N TYR A 128 8.52 12.38 -10.40
CA TYR A 128 8.22 13.15 -11.62
C TYR A 128 7.75 14.58 -11.34
N MET A 129 7.33 14.86 -10.11
CA MET A 129 6.73 16.12 -9.66
C MET A 129 7.43 16.63 -8.41
N ARG A 130 7.24 17.91 -8.07
CA ARG A 130 7.93 18.51 -6.92
C ARG A 130 7.29 18.09 -5.60
N CYS A 131 5.95 18.04 -5.56
CA CYS A 131 5.18 17.69 -4.37
C CYS A 131 5.61 18.50 -3.14
N LYS A 132 5.87 19.81 -3.33
CA LYS A 132 6.41 20.73 -2.32
C LYS A 132 5.64 20.71 -1.00
N SER A 133 4.32 20.54 -1.08
CA SER A 133 3.43 20.54 0.09
C SER A 133 3.13 19.13 0.61
N GLY A 134 3.79 18.10 0.08
CA GLY A 134 3.55 16.70 0.42
C GLY A 134 2.51 16.02 -0.47
N CYS A 135 2.09 14.83 -0.05
CA CYS A 135 1.10 14.01 -0.76
C CYS A 135 -0.18 13.89 0.06
N PHE A 136 -1.34 14.02 -0.59
CA PHE A 136 -2.64 13.92 0.05
C PHE A 136 -3.59 13.05 -0.76
N HIS A 137 -4.45 12.32 -0.06
CA HIS A 137 -5.54 11.60 -0.68
C HIS A 137 -6.63 12.57 -1.17
N SER A 138 -7.14 12.34 -2.38
CA SER A 138 -8.26 13.10 -2.96
C SER A 138 -9.20 12.17 -3.75
N LEU A 139 -10.39 12.68 -4.10
CA LEU A 139 -11.45 11.95 -4.83
C LEU A 139 -11.79 12.56 -6.19
N GLY A 140 -11.00 13.53 -6.67
CA GLY A 140 -11.15 14.14 -7.99
C GLY A 140 -10.80 13.21 -9.16
N PRO A 141 -11.40 13.44 -10.35
CA PRO A 141 -11.14 12.61 -11.53
C PRO A 141 -9.75 12.84 -12.14
N ASP A 142 -9.10 13.94 -11.77
CA ASP A 142 -7.81 14.40 -12.29
C ASP A 142 -6.60 13.73 -11.62
N GLN A 143 -6.80 12.93 -10.58
CA GLN A 143 -5.68 12.20 -9.96
C GLN A 143 -5.17 11.07 -10.87
N PRO A 144 -3.87 10.70 -10.77
CA PRO A 144 -2.84 11.32 -9.93
C PRO A 144 -2.27 12.62 -10.54
N ALA A 145 -2.08 13.65 -9.72
CA ALA A 145 -1.70 14.98 -10.18
C ALA A 145 -0.94 15.81 -9.14
N GLU A 146 -0.32 16.90 -9.55
CA GLU A 146 0.21 17.94 -8.66
C GLU A 146 -0.60 19.23 -8.83
N VAL A 147 -0.94 19.86 -7.71
CA VAL A 147 -1.59 21.17 -7.68
C VAL A 147 -0.57 22.24 -8.07
N VAL A 148 -0.92 23.09 -9.03
CA VAL A 148 -0.03 24.17 -9.49
C VAL A 148 0.24 25.19 -8.38
N ASP A 149 1.38 25.87 -8.46
CA ASP A 149 1.82 26.83 -7.45
C ASP A 149 0.87 28.05 -7.38
N GLU A 150 0.19 28.38 -8.48
CA GLU A 150 -0.72 29.52 -8.61
C GLU A 150 -2.17 29.22 -8.18
N ALA A 151 -2.45 28.01 -7.70
CA ALA A 151 -3.79 27.64 -7.25
C ALA A 151 -4.20 28.42 -5.98
N PRO A 152 -5.50 28.59 -5.70
CA PRO A 152 -5.96 29.11 -4.42
C PRO A 152 -5.40 28.30 -3.24
N THR A 153 -5.04 28.98 -2.14
CA THR A 153 -4.47 28.33 -0.94
C THR A 153 -5.34 27.19 -0.40
N SER A 154 -6.67 27.30 -0.55
CA SER A 154 -7.63 26.26 -0.16
C SER A 154 -7.47 24.93 -0.90
N LEU A 155 -6.73 24.90 -2.02
CA LEU A 155 -6.46 23.71 -2.82
C LEU A 155 -5.08 23.10 -2.55
N ASN A 156 -4.33 23.61 -1.57
CA ASN A 156 -2.98 23.17 -1.23
C ASN A 156 -2.00 23.25 -2.42
N PRO A 157 -1.61 24.46 -2.88
CA PRO A 157 -0.64 24.64 -3.95
C PRO A 157 0.65 23.83 -3.73
N GLY A 158 1.16 23.19 -4.78
CA GLY A 158 2.35 22.33 -4.73
C GLY A 158 2.13 20.96 -4.07
N ALA A 159 0.90 20.61 -3.66
CA ALA A 159 0.59 19.27 -3.16
C ALA A 159 0.46 18.27 -4.30
N CYS A 160 0.92 17.04 -4.09
CA CYS A 160 0.61 15.91 -4.94
C CYS A 160 -0.65 15.19 -4.44
N LEU A 161 -1.59 14.94 -5.35
CA LEU A 161 -2.87 14.33 -5.08
C LEU A 161 -2.92 12.95 -5.72
N TYR A 162 -3.32 11.96 -4.93
CA TYR A 162 -3.50 10.58 -5.38
C TYR A 162 -4.81 10.04 -4.82
N MET A 163 -5.41 9.09 -5.53
CA MET A 163 -6.69 8.52 -5.16
C MET A 163 -6.50 7.39 -4.16
N GLN A 164 -7.34 7.31 -3.12
CA GLN A 164 -7.28 6.19 -2.16
C GLN A 164 -7.94 4.91 -2.70
N MET A 165 -8.93 5.04 -3.59
CA MET A 165 -9.67 3.92 -4.19
C MET A 165 -9.37 3.84 -5.69
N ASP A 166 -8.46 2.92 -6.07
CA ASP A 166 -7.88 2.83 -7.42
C ASP A 166 -8.91 2.59 -8.56
N GLU A 167 -10.12 2.10 -8.25
CA GLU A 167 -11.13 1.72 -9.25
C GLU A 167 -11.77 2.89 -10.01
N ARG A 168 -11.51 4.15 -9.63
CA ARG A 168 -12.11 5.34 -10.27
C ARG A 168 -11.12 6.16 -11.10
N LEU A 169 -9.88 5.65 -11.27
CA LEU A 169 -8.86 6.32 -12.09
C LEU A 169 -9.27 6.32 -13.57
N THR A 170 -9.22 7.50 -14.20
CA THR A 170 -9.61 7.68 -15.61
C THR A 170 -8.60 8.51 -16.38
N CYS A 171 -8.43 8.22 -17.67
CA CYS A 171 -7.60 9.03 -18.57
C CYS A 171 -8.25 10.38 -18.93
N ASP A 172 -9.58 10.48 -18.84
CA ASP A 172 -10.32 11.66 -19.33
C ASP A 172 -10.51 12.75 -18.27
N GLY A 173 -10.28 12.43 -17.00
CA GLY A 173 -10.34 13.39 -15.91
C GLY A 173 -9.36 14.55 -16.09
N SER A 174 -9.76 15.74 -15.67
CA SER A 174 -8.96 16.96 -15.73
C SER A 174 -9.43 17.95 -14.66
N HIS A 175 -8.54 18.86 -14.27
CA HIS A 175 -8.88 19.95 -13.35
C HIS A 175 -7.95 21.14 -13.62
N GLN A 176 -8.51 22.35 -13.65
CA GLN A 176 -7.79 23.56 -14.09
C GLN A 176 -6.55 23.90 -13.23
N HIS A 177 -6.55 23.48 -11.96
CA HIS A 177 -5.47 23.76 -11.01
C HIS A 177 -4.54 22.58 -10.77
N THR A 178 -4.65 21.50 -11.53
CA THR A 178 -3.77 20.35 -11.37
C THR A 178 -3.15 19.94 -12.70
N ARG A 179 -1.90 19.47 -12.62
CA ARG A 179 -1.19 18.86 -13.75
C ARG A 179 -1.05 17.36 -13.50
N ARG A 180 -1.56 16.56 -14.43
CA ARG A 180 -1.66 15.10 -14.27
C ARG A 180 -0.35 14.38 -14.60
N LEU A 181 -0.11 13.26 -13.93
CA LEU A 181 0.94 12.30 -14.31
C LEU A 181 0.31 11.20 -15.18
N CYS A 182 0.71 11.13 -16.44
CA CYS A 182 0.01 10.33 -17.46
C CYS A 182 0.87 9.16 -17.97
N PRO A 183 0.32 7.94 -18.06
CA PRO A 183 0.97 6.80 -18.68
C PRO A 183 0.60 6.73 -20.16
N CYS A 184 1.53 7.10 -21.05
CA CYS A 184 1.33 7.08 -22.49
C CYS A 184 2.08 5.89 -23.14
N ALA A 185 1.49 5.27 -24.16
CA ALA A 185 2.16 4.28 -25.00
C ALA A 185 1.69 4.40 -26.45
#